data_AF-A0A2T0MIF4-F1
#
_entry.id   AF-A0A2T0MIF4-F1
#
_cell.length_a   1.000
_cell.length_b   1.000
_cell.length_c   1.000
_cell.angle_alpha   90.00
_cell.angle_beta   90.00
_cell.angle_gamma   90.00
#
_symmetry.space_group_name_H-M   'P 1'
#
loop_
_entity.id
_entity.type
_entity.pdbx_description
1 polymer ?
#
loop_
_entity_poly.entity_id
_entity_poly.type
_entity_poly.pdbx_seq_one_letter_code
_entity_poly.pdbx_strand_id
1 'polypeptide(L)'
;MNKHQKKVFKSDLSRDLKLFGKALFDAGLIHDKKVFETAANQCINGPLPDIKGVNIDYANSWGYEIPNLQIIFTQSNPTLEIFPKEVSINSINIASKVIGNFTREDYAEDPLSHLEFNLTVQGIDKSGDTYISSWHLDRQPDKSDSISAHPAYHFQYGGKRLSLPNNAYGRHLVLDSPRLVHPPLDIILGVDFVLSNFFGEQRQNLCAIRPYTTSVSNIQRLIWRPYTHSVARNWPGYPDDDSRFEWECVSIYPQILNA
;
A
#
# COMPACT_ATOMS: atom_id res chain seq x y z
N MET A 1 -17.48 12.34 13.13
CA MET A 1 -17.72 13.25 11.99
C MET A 1 -19.20 13.25 11.58
N ASN A 2 -19.75 14.42 11.21
CA ASN A 2 -21.11 14.54 10.67
C ASN A 2 -21.20 14.09 9.19
N LYS A 3 -22.42 13.95 8.64
CA LYS A 3 -22.65 13.47 7.26
C LYS A 3 -21.95 14.32 6.19
N HIS A 4 -21.91 15.65 6.37
CA HIS A 4 -21.26 16.55 5.43
C HIS A 4 -19.74 16.35 5.43
N GLN A 5 -19.12 16.30 6.62
CA GLN A 5 -17.68 16.05 6.78
C GLN A 5 -17.26 14.71 6.15
N LYS A 6 -18.04 13.64 6.38
CA LYS A 6 -17.80 12.32 5.76
C LYS A 6 -17.84 12.38 4.23
N LYS A 7 -18.78 13.15 3.67
CA LYS A 7 -18.90 13.33 2.22
C LYS A 7 -17.70 14.08 1.65
N VAL A 8 -17.24 15.14 2.33
CA VAL A 8 -16.03 15.89 1.93
C VAL A 8 -14.81 14.96 1.95
N PHE A 9 -14.60 14.21 3.04
CA PHE A 9 -13.51 13.25 3.17
C PHE A 9 -13.47 12.24 2.02
N LYS A 10 -14.61 11.59 1.71
CA LYS A 10 -14.72 10.67 0.57
C LYS A 10 -14.45 11.35 -0.77
N SER A 11 -14.88 12.60 -0.93
CA SER A 11 -14.67 13.37 -2.15
C SER A 11 -13.20 13.72 -2.36
N ASP A 12 -12.49 14.06 -1.29
CA ASP A 12 -11.05 14.35 -1.33
C ASP A 12 -10.25 13.09 -1.70
N LEU A 13 -10.52 11.95 -1.04
CA LEU A 13 -9.88 10.67 -1.40
C LEU A 13 -10.16 10.25 -2.85
N SER A 14 -11.42 10.38 -3.29
CA SER A 14 -11.80 10.08 -4.67
C SER A 14 -11.09 10.97 -5.67
N ARG A 15 -10.94 12.26 -5.35
CA ARG A 15 -10.17 13.19 -6.18
C ARG A 15 -8.70 12.76 -6.26
N ASP A 16 -8.10 12.43 -5.13
CA ASP A 16 -6.68 12.04 -5.07
C ASP A 16 -6.41 10.77 -5.88
N LEU A 17 -7.29 9.77 -5.81
CA LEU A 17 -7.24 8.56 -6.65
C LEU A 17 -7.33 8.89 -8.15
N LYS A 18 -8.27 9.75 -8.56
CA LYS A 18 -8.45 10.15 -9.96
C LYS A 18 -7.24 10.91 -10.49
N LEU A 19 -6.75 11.88 -9.73
CA LEU A 19 -5.60 12.70 -10.09
C LEU A 19 -4.32 11.86 -10.19
N PHE A 20 -4.10 10.96 -9.24
CA PHE A 20 -2.97 10.06 -9.23
C PHE A 20 -3.01 9.09 -10.41
N GLY A 21 -4.12 8.39 -10.61
CA GLY A 21 -4.30 7.47 -11.75
C GLY A 21 -4.16 8.16 -13.10
N LYS A 22 -4.65 9.40 -13.24
CA LYS A 22 -4.44 10.20 -14.45
C LYS A 22 -2.97 10.52 -14.68
N ALA A 23 -2.24 10.94 -13.63
CA ALA A 23 -0.82 11.25 -13.74
C ALA A 23 0.02 10.05 -14.19
N LEU A 24 -0.27 8.85 -13.66
CA LEU A 24 0.38 7.60 -14.08
C LEU A 24 0.08 7.27 -15.54
N PHE A 25 -1.17 7.44 -15.97
CA PHE A 25 -1.58 7.17 -17.34
C PHE A 25 -0.96 8.14 -18.34
N ASP A 26 -0.98 9.44 -18.04
CA ASP A 26 -0.35 10.47 -18.88
C ASP A 26 1.16 10.25 -19.00
N ALA A 27 1.81 9.73 -17.96
CA ALA A 27 3.23 9.37 -17.94
C ALA A 27 3.54 8.05 -18.66
N GLY A 28 2.53 7.33 -19.17
CA GLY A 28 2.70 6.05 -19.87
C GLY A 28 3.14 4.90 -18.96
N LEU A 29 2.88 4.99 -17.65
CA LEU A 29 3.23 3.95 -16.68
C LEU A 29 2.13 2.91 -16.47
N ILE A 30 0.89 3.21 -16.89
CA ILE A 30 -0.26 2.30 -16.82
C ILE A 30 -1.08 2.40 -18.11
N HIS A 31 -1.69 1.30 -18.54
CA HIS A 31 -2.50 1.28 -19.77
C HIS A 31 -3.92 1.78 -19.57
N ASP A 32 -4.44 1.68 -18.35
CA ASP A 32 -5.84 1.99 -18.08
C ASP A 32 -6.00 2.71 -16.74
N LYS A 33 -6.35 3.99 -16.79
CA LYS A 33 -6.69 4.79 -15.60
C LYS A 33 -8.07 4.44 -15.02
N LYS A 34 -8.92 3.70 -15.74
CA LYS A 34 -10.28 3.37 -15.28
C LYS A 34 -10.29 2.57 -13.99
N VAL A 35 -9.21 1.83 -13.69
CA VAL A 35 -9.05 1.13 -12.41
C VAL A 35 -9.07 2.11 -11.23
N PHE A 36 -8.39 3.26 -11.36
CA PHE A 36 -8.44 4.34 -10.37
C PHE A 36 -9.77 5.09 -10.39
N GLU A 37 -10.35 5.34 -11.56
CA GLU A 37 -11.67 6.00 -11.66
C GLU A 37 -12.77 5.15 -11.01
N THR A 38 -12.70 3.83 -11.14
CA THR A 38 -13.61 2.86 -10.52
C THR A 38 -13.44 2.85 -9.01
N ALA A 39 -12.20 2.72 -8.50
CA ALA A 39 -11.89 2.80 -7.07
C ALA A 39 -12.35 4.13 -6.46
N ALA A 40 -12.12 5.24 -7.16
CA ALA A 40 -12.55 6.56 -6.75
C ALA A 40 -14.08 6.70 -6.69
N ASN A 41 -14.81 6.09 -7.63
CA ASN A 41 -16.26 6.07 -7.62
C ASN A 41 -16.80 5.15 -6.51
N GLN A 42 -16.13 4.02 -6.24
CA GLN A 42 -16.45 3.14 -5.13
C GLN A 42 -16.33 3.87 -3.78
N CYS A 43 -15.27 4.66 -3.58
CA CYS A 43 -15.07 5.45 -2.37
C CYS A 43 -16.24 6.42 -2.06
N ILE A 44 -16.80 7.07 -3.09
CA ILE A 44 -17.92 8.01 -2.93
C ILE A 44 -19.26 7.28 -2.81
N ASN A 45 -19.55 6.39 -3.76
CA ASN A 45 -20.91 5.91 -4.03
C ASN A 45 -21.07 4.38 -3.93
N GLY A 46 -19.97 3.63 -3.96
CA GLY A 46 -20.02 2.17 -4.00
C GLY A 46 -20.20 1.56 -2.62
N PRO A 47 -20.62 0.28 -2.57
CA PRO A 47 -20.47 -0.50 -1.35
C PRO A 47 -18.98 -0.61 -1.01
N LEU A 48 -18.67 -0.66 0.28
CA LEU A 48 -17.32 -1.00 0.72
C LEU A 48 -16.96 -2.41 0.21
N PRO A 49 -15.67 -2.68 -0.06
CA PRO A 49 -15.22 -4.03 -0.39
C PRO A 49 -15.70 -5.05 0.65
N ASP A 50 -16.14 -6.23 0.20
CA ASP A 50 -16.50 -7.32 1.09
C ASP A 50 -15.24 -7.99 1.65
N ILE A 51 -15.13 -8.04 2.98
CA ILE A 51 -14.04 -8.69 3.72
C ILE A 51 -14.61 -9.83 4.54
N LYS A 52 -14.27 -11.06 4.16
CA LYS A 52 -14.71 -12.25 4.89
C LYS A 52 -14.11 -12.26 6.29
N GLY A 53 -14.97 -12.42 7.30
CA GLY A 53 -14.54 -12.64 8.69
C GLY A 53 -14.11 -11.38 9.45
N VAL A 54 -14.32 -10.18 8.91
CA VAL A 54 -14.00 -8.92 9.60
C VAL A 54 -15.28 -8.14 9.89
N ASN A 55 -15.46 -7.73 11.15
CA ASN A 55 -16.58 -6.88 11.56
C ASN A 55 -16.25 -5.41 11.29
N ILE A 56 -16.78 -4.87 10.20
CA ILE A 56 -16.53 -3.48 9.77
C ILE A 56 -17.75 -2.62 10.09
N ASP A 57 -17.52 -1.46 10.70
CA ASP A 57 -18.55 -0.43 10.81
C ASP A 57 -18.71 0.29 9.46
N TYR A 58 -19.52 -0.30 8.58
CA TYR A 58 -19.76 0.21 7.23
C TYR A 58 -20.34 1.64 7.23
N ALA A 59 -21.04 2.07 8.28
CA ALA A 59 -21.63 3.40 8.38
C ALA A 59 -20.59 4.50 8.72
N ASN A 60 -19.47 4.09 9.32
CA ASN A 60 -18.35 4.96 9.69
C ASN A 60 -17.06 4.65 8.93
N SER A 61 -17.17 3.98 7.77
CA SER A 61 -16.02 3.60 6.96
C SER A 61 -16.07 4.14 5.53
N TRP A 62 -14.88 4.20 4.93
CA TRP A 62 -14.62 4.45 3.51
C TRP A 62 -13.74 3.32 2.98
N GLY A 63 -13.71 3.12 1.67
CA GLY A 63 -12.92 2.03 1.11
C GLY A 63 -13.08 1.90 -0.39
N TYR A 64 -12.17 1.13 -0.97
CA TYR A 64 -12.11 0.86 -2.39
C TYR A 64 -11.25 -0.38 -2.67
N GLU A 65 -11.39 -0.93 -3.87
CA GLU A 65 -10.60 -2.05 -4.37
C GLU A 65 -10.03 -1.76 -5.75
N ILE A 66 -8.78 -2.14 -5.94
CA ILE A 66 -8.10 -2.22 -7.23
C ILE A 66 -7.65 -3.68 -7.39
N PRO A 67 -8.39 -4.52 -8.13
CA PRO A 67 -8.15 -5.96 -8.16
C PRO A 67 -6.91 -6.31 -9.00
N ASN A 68 -6.57 -5.48 -9.97
CA ASN A 68 -5.38 -5.62 -10.81
C ASN A 68 -4.98 -4.27 -11.42
N LEU A 69 -3.74 -3.87 -11.17
CA LEU A 69 -3.06 -2.74 -11.78
C LEU A 69 -1.73 -3.23 -12.34
N GLN A 70 -1.57 -3.13 -13.66
CA GLN A 70 -0.33 -3.51 -14.34
C GLN A 70 0.52 -2.26 -14.62
N ILE A 71 1.79 -2.29 -14.20
CA ILE A 71 2.76 -1.24 -14.51
C ILE A 71 3.49 -1.59 -15.82
N ILE A 72 3.66 -0.59 -16.67
CA ILE A 72 4.32 -0.69 -17.97
C ILE A 72 5.82 -0.49 -17.80
N PHE A 73 6.60 -1.42 -18.35
CA PHE A 73 8.04 -1.27 -18.49
C PHE A 73 8.37 -0.48 -19.76
N THR A 74 8.81 0.77 -19.57
CA THR A 74 9.26 1.63 -20.68
C THR A 74 10.77 1.58 -20.91
N GLN A 75 11.53 0.98 -19.98
CA GLN A 75 12.98 0.80 -20.10
C GLN A 75 13.37 -0.68 -20.18
N SER A 76 14.42 -0.96 -20.94
CA SER A 76 15.11 -2.25 -20.96
C SER A 76 15.89 -2.42 -19.65
N ASN A 77 15.29 -3.17 -18.73
CA ASN A 77 15.76 -3.52 -17.40
C ASN A 77 15.77 -2.38 -16.35
N PRO A 78 15.02 -2.51 -15.24
CA PRO A 78 15.28 -1.68 -14.08
C PRO A 78 16.73 -1.90 -13.62
N THR A 79 17.38 -0.87 -13.06
CA THR A 79 18.74 -0.92 -12.48
C THR A 79 18.86 -1.83 -11.25
N LEU A 80 17.86 -2.70 -11.04
CA LEU A 80 17.79 -3.62 -9.93
C LEU A 80 18.70 -4.81 -10.20
N GLU A 81 19.47 -5.17 -9.19
CA GLU A 81 20.12 -6.46 -9.19
C GLU A 81 19.06 -7.56 -9.05
N ILE A 82 18.91 -8.33 -10.12
CA ILE A 82 18.00 -9.48 -10.19
C ILE A 82 18.81 -10.77 -10.30
N PHE A 83 18.28 -11.83 -9.71
CA PHE A 83 18.78 -13.19 -9.86
C PHE A 83 17.62 -14.14 -10.16
N PRO A 84 17.78 -15.07 -11.10
CA PRO A 84 18.95 -15.27 -11.98
C PRO A 84 19.21 -14.10 -12.95
N LYS A 85 20.46 -13.87 -13.36
CA LYS A 85 20.88 -12.69 -14.16
C LYS A 85 20.39 -12.74 -15.61
N GLU A 86 20.02 -13.93 -16.08
CA GLU A 86 19.47 -14.22 -17.40
C GLU A 86 17.96 -13.92 -17.51
N VAL A 87 17.29 -13.67 -16.39
CA VAL A 87 15.89 -13.28 -16.34
C VAL A 87 15.76 -11.79 -16.60
N SER A 88 14.74 -11.38 -17.33
CA SER A 88 14.35 -9.97 -17.47
C SER A 88 12.94 -9.78 -16.92
N ILE A 89 12.75 -8.74 -16.09
CA ILE A 89 11.42 -8.41 -15.56
C ILE A 89 10.54 -7.94 -16.73
N ASN A 90 9.35 -8.53 -16.85
CA ASN A 90 8.41 -8.23 -17.92
C ASN A 90 7.06 -7.70 -17.42
N SER A 91 6.71 -7.91 -16.15
CA SER A 91 5.48 -7.34 -15.59
C SER A 91 5.56 -7.13 -14.08
N ILE A 92 4.87 -6.08 -13.63
CA ILE A 92 4.56 -5.82 -12.23
C ILE A 92 3.06 -5.65 -12.13
N ASN A 93 2.45 -6.49 -11.30
CA ASN A 93 1.01 -6.48 -11.04
C ASN A 93 0.78 -6.15 -9.58
N ILE A 94 -0.13 -5.20 -9.34
CA ILE A 94 -0.51 -4.73 -8.01
C ILE A 94 -2.00 -5.01 -7.84
N ALA A 95 -2.38 -5.52 -6.68
CA ALA A 95 -3.79 -5.48 -6.26
C ALA A 95 -3.88 -4.94 -4.85
N SER A 96 -4.91 -4.15 -4.58
CA SER A 96 -5.12 -3.57 -3.27
C SER A 96 -6.60 -3.53 -2.90
N LYS A 97 -6.89 -3.79 -1.64
CA LYS A 97 -8.19 -3.63 -1.02
C LYS A 97 -8.01 -2.87 0.28
N VAL A 98 -8.73 -1.76 0.42
CA VAL A 98 -8.57 -0.84 1.55
C VAL A 98 -9.94 -0.54 2.14
N ILE A 99 -10.02 -0.62 3.46
CA ILE A 99 -11.13 -0.07 4.24
C ILE A 99 -10.54 0.73 5.38
N GLY A 100 -11.00 1.97 5.50
CA GLY A 100 -10.55 2.89 6.52
C GLY A 100 -11.69 3.50 7.31
N ASN A 101 -11.32 3.99 8.48
CA ASN A 101 -12.20 4.69 9.40
C ASN A 101 -12.17 6.18 9.08
N PHE A 102 -13.28 6.88 9.33
CA PHE A 102 -13.27 8.34 9.31
C PHE A 102 -12.51 8.89 10.53
N THR A 103 -11.29 9.38 10.30
CA THR A 103 -10.45 9.93 11.35
C THR A 103 -10.50 11.45 11.44
N ARG A 104 -10.11 11.98 12.60
CA ARG A 104 -9.94 13.42 12.79
C ARG A 104 -8.51 13.84 12.44
N GLU A 105 -8.37 14.94 11.70
CA GLU A 105 -7.06 15.41 11.24
C GLU A 105 -6.15 15.85 12.39
N ASP A 106 -6.73 16.33 13.48
CA ASP A 106 -6.00 16.76 14.68
C ASP A 106 -5.63 15.59 15.60
N TYR A 107 -6.11 14.37 15.34
CA TYR A 107 -5.84 13.18 16.17
C TYR A 107 -4.91 12.18 15.49
N ALA A 108 -4.17 11.41 16.31
CA ALA A 108 -3.46 10.23 15.86
C ALA A 108 -4.32 8.98 16.14
N GLU A 109 -5.16 8.63 15.16
CA GLU A 109 -6.04 7.48 15.14
C GLU A 109 -5.58 6.52 14.03
N ASP A 110 -5.78 5.20 14.18
CA ASP A 110 -5.53 4.24 13.10
C ASP A 110 -6.57 4.45 11.98
N PRO A 111 -6.15 4.93 10.79
CA PRO A 111 -7.10 5.27 9.73
C PRO A 111 -7.56 4.05 8.96
N LEU A 112 -6.93 2.88 9.11
CA LEU A 112 -7.27 1.68 8.35
C LEU A 112 -7.88 0.62 9.27
N SER A 113 -9.03 0.09 8.90
CA SER A 113 -9.64 -1.09 9.53
C SER A 113 -9.33 -2.36 8.74
N HIS A 114 -8.99 -2.23 7.46
CA HIS A 114 -8.50 -3.31 6.63
C HIS A 114 -7.51 -2.78 5.58
N LEU A 115 -6.40 -3.49 5.43
CA LEU A 115 -5.46 -3.27 4.35
C LEU A 115 -5.04 -4.62 3.78
N GLU A 116 -5.13 -4.73 2.46
CA GLU A 116 -4.49 -5.77 1.67
C GLU A 116 -3.82 -5.07 0.48
N PHE A 117 -2.52 -5.28 0.32
CA PHE A 117 -1.73 -4.83 -0.82
C PHE A 117 -0.83 -5.97 -1.26
N ASN A 118 -1.01 -6.41 -2.49
CA ASN A 118 -0.26 -7.50 -3.09
C ASN A 118 0.55 -6.97 -4.26
N LEU A 119 1.83 -7.28 -4.25
CA LEU A 119 2.76 -6.98 -5.34
C LEU A 119 3.26 -8.29 -5.93
N THR A 120 3.13 -8.45 -7.24
CA THR A 120 3.69 -9.60 -7.97
C THR A 120 4.59 -9.08 -9.07
N VAL A 121 5.84 -9.51 -9.06
CA VAL A 121 6.85 -9.19 -10.07
C VAL A 121 7.14 -10.46 -10.85
N GLN A 122 6.98 -10.40 -12.15
CA GLN A 122 7.27 -11.51 -13.06
C GLN A 122 8.47 -11.17 -13.93
N GLY A 123 9.34 -12.16 -14.14
CA GLY A 123 10.37 -12.14 -15.16
C GLY A 123 10.30 -13.36 -16.05
N ILE A 124 10.93 -13.26 -17.22
CA ILE A 124 11.05 -14.33 -18.20
C ILE A 124 12.54 -14.49 -18.56
N ASP A 125 13.00 -15.74 -18.68
CA ASP A 125 14.33 -16.04 -19.21
C ASP A 125 14.33 -16.27 -20.74
N LYS A 126 15.51 -16.52 -21.31
CA LYS A 126 15.67 -16.75 -22.77
C LYS A 126 14.92 -17.99 -23.28
N SER A 127 14.61 -18.94 -22.41
CA SER A 127 13.87 -20.17 -22.73
C SER A 127 12.36 -19.94 -22.70
N GLY A 128 11.91 -18.78 -22.21
CA GLY A 128 10.50 -18.48 -22.00
C GLY A 128 9.99 -18.93 -20.62
N ASP A 129 10.86 -19.41 -19.74
CA ASP A 129 10.46 -19.83 -18.40
C ASP A 129 10.16 -18.62 -17.53
N THR A 130 9.07 -18.73 -16.76
CA THR A 130 8.57 -17.65 -15.88
C THR A 130 9.13 -17.77 -14.48
N TYR A 131 9.62 -16.64 -13.96
CA TYR A 131 10.11 -16.46 -12.60
C TYR A 131 9.26 -15.43 -11.87
N ILE A 132 8.99 -15.66 -10.59
CA ILE A 132 8.05 -14.83 -9.82
C ILE A 132 8.67 -14.44 -8.47
N SER A 133 8.50 -13.17 -8.12
CA SER A 133 8.59 -12.67 -6.75
C SER A 133 7.23 -12.12 -6.34
N SER A 134 6.89 -12.23 -5.06
CA SER A 134 5.64 -11.68 -4.54
C SER A 134 5.88 -11.06 -3.17
N TRP A 135 5.13 -10.01 -2.85
CA TRP A 135 5.05 -9.44 -1.52
C TRP A 135 3.59 -9.20 -1.15
N HIS A 136 3.30 -9.34 0.14
CA HIS A 136 2.01 -9.04 0.73
C HIS A 136 2.22 -8.04 1.85
N LEU A 137 1.47 -6.94 1.82
CA LEU A 137 1.31 -6.02 2.93
C LEU A 137 -0.15 -6.08 3.38
N ASP A 138 -0.37 -6.36 4.65
CA ASP A 138 -1.71 -6.38 5.22
C ASP A 138 -1.74 -5.85 6.63
N ARG A 139 -2.97 -5.55 7.06
CA ARG A 139 -3.28 -5.20 8.45
C ARG A 139 -3.84 -6.43 9.17
N GLN A 140 -3.11 -6.92 10.16
CA GLN A 140 -3.58 -7.98 11.05
C GLN A 140 -4.63 -7.43 12.03
N PRO A 141 -5.62 -8.23 12.46
CA PRO A 141 -6.52 -7.86 13.55
C PRO A 141 -5.78 -7.62 14.88
N ASP A 142 -6.32 -6.72 15.71
CA ASP A 142 -5.70 -6.18 16.94
C ASP A 142 -5.41 -7.22 18.06
N LYS A 143 -5.79 -8.49 17.86
CA LYS A 143 -5.51 -9.59 18.78
C LYS A 143 -4.79 -10.71 18.05
N SER A 144 -3.47 -10.69 18.14
CA SER A 144 -2.62 -11.81 17.73
C SER A 144 -2.01 -12.43 18.98
N ASP A 145 -2.43 -13.65 19.32
CA ASP A 145 -1.81 -14.47 20.38
C ASP A 145 -0.43 -15.03 19.95
N SER A 146 0.17 -14.44 18.91
CA SER A 146 1.46 -14.87 18.39
C SER A 146 2.57 -14.60 19.41
N ILE A 147 3.35 -15.65 19.68
CA ILE A 147 4.60 -15.57 20.45
C ILE A 147 5.69 -14.86 19.63
N SER A 148 5.64 -14.99 18.30
CA SER A 148 6.58 -14.33 17.38
C SER A 148 6.17 -12.88 17.10
N ALA A 149 7.15 -12.05 16.73
CA ALA A 149 6.91 -10.66 16.36
C ALA A 149 5.86 -10.56 15.24
N HIS A 150 4.75 -9.88 15.54
CA HIS A 150 3.59 -9.82 14.66
C HIS A 150 2.97 -8.41 14.69
N PRO A 151 3.59 -7.42 14.03
CA PRO A 151 3.08 -6.05 14.02
C PRO A 151 1.71 -5.97 13.35
N ALA A 152 0.93 -4.94 13.70
CA ALA A 152 -0.38 -4.69 13.08
C ALA A 152 -0.29 -4.55 11.56
N TYR A 153 0.80 -3.98 11.06
CA TYR A 153 1.11 -3.90 9.64
C TYR A 153 2.38 -4.67 9.36
N HIS A 154 2.29 -5.66 8.47
CA HIS A 154 3.43 -6.50 8.16
C HIS A 154 3.62 -6.62 6.66
N PHE A 155 4.87 -6.44 6.23
CA PHE A 155 5.27 -6.61 4.84
C PHE A 155 6.05 -7.91 4.71
N GLN A 156 5.43 -8.91 4.08
CA GLN A 156 5.96 -10.25 3.97
C GLN A 156 6.38 -10.56 2.54
N TYR A 157 7.62 -11.03 2.37
CA TYR A 157 8.03 -11.68 1.12
C TYR A 157 7.29 -13.01 0.95
N GLY A 158 6.72 -13.20 -0.22
CA GLY A 158 5.91 -14.35 -0.61
C GLY A 158 4.41 -14.10 -0.50
N GLY A 159 3.72 -14.94 0.28
CA GLY A 159 2.27 -14.95 0.42
C GLY A 159 1.55 -15.81 -0.64
N LYS A 160 0.20 -15.78 -0.62
CA LYS A 160 -0.66 -16.63 -1.47
C LYS A 160 -0.42 -16.47 -2.97
N ARG A 161 0.18 -15.36 -3.40
CA ARG A 161 0.49 -15.07 -4.81
C ARG A 161 1.85 -15.57 -5.27
N LEU A 162 2.68 -16.09 -4.37
CA LEU A 162 3.88 -16.85 -4.74
C LEU A 162 3.51 -18.28 -5.14
N SER A 163 2.69 -18.42 -6.18
CA SER A 163 2.39 -19.72 -6.80
C SER A 163 3.38 -19.94 -7.94
N LEU A 164 4.41 -20.76 -7.67
CA LEU A 164 5.37 -21.11 -8.71
C LEU A 164 4.78 -22.18 -9.64
N PRO A 165 4.92 -22.03 -10.97
CA PRO A 165 4.50 -23.07 -11.91
C PRO A 165 5.07 -24.43 -11.50
N ASN A 166 4.20 -25.44 -11.38
CA ASN A 166 4.56 -26.82 -11.04
C ASN A 166 5.35 -27.00 -9.73
N ASN A 167 5.19 -26.10 -8.74
CA ASN A 167 5.99 -26.09 -7.50
C ASN A 167 7.51 -26.06 -7.76
N ALA A 168 7.94 -25.48 -8.88
CA ALA A 168 9.35 -25.40 -9.25
C ALA A 168 10.07 -24.32 -8.43
N TYR A 169 10.41 -24.62 -7.16
CA TYR A 169 11.08 -23.70 -6.23
C TYR A 169 12.38 -23.07 -6.77
N GLY A 170 12.99 -23.62 -7.83
CA GLY A 170 14.11 -22.99 -8.53
C GLY A 170 13.73 -21.75 -9.37
N ARG A 171 12.44 -21.47 -9.57
CA ARG A 171 11.92 -20.35 -10.38
C ARG A 171 11.55 -19.12 -9.56
N HIS A 172 12.21 -18.93 -8.42
CA HIS A 172 12.13 -17.68 -7.69
C HIS A 172 12.92 -16.60 -8.42
N LEU A 173 12.23 -15.49 -8.70
CA LEU A 173 12.93 -14.25 -9.00
C LEU A 173 13.40 -13.69 -7.64
N VAL A 174 14.70 -13.48 -7.49
CA VAL A 174 15.28 -12.82 -6.31
C VAL A 174 15.64 -11.41 -6.76
N LEU A 175 14.99 -10.43 -6.15
CA LEU A 175 15.36 -9.03 -6.31
C LEU A 175 16.27 -8.66 -5.14
N ASP A 176 17.30 -7.86 -5.41
CA ASP A 176 17.99 -7.16 -4.33
C ASP A 176 16.92 -6.40 -3.55
N SER A 177 16.76 -6.78 -2.29
CA SER A 177 15.51 -6.56 -1.57
C SER A 177 15.26 -5.06 -1.48
N PRO A 178 14.00 -4.58 -1.61
CA PRO A 178 13.73 -3.20 -1.23
C PRO A 178 14.25 -2.97 0.20
N ARG A 179 14.78 -1.79 0.49
CA ARG A 179 15.23 -1.46 1.84
C ARG A 179 13.98 -1.31 2.72
N LEU A 180 13.75 -2.23 3.66
CA LEU A 180 12.48 -2.32 4.39
C LEU A 180 12.57 -1.83 5.83
N VAL A 181 12.04 -0.62 6.04
CA VAL A 181 11.18 -0.28 7.18
C VAL A 181 9.89 0.20 6.56
N HIS A 182 8.78 -0.54 6.72
CA HIS A 182 7.59 -0.29 5.89
C HIS A 182 6.37 0.16 6.71
N PRO A 183 5.98 1.45 6.70
CA PRO A 183 4.69 1.93 7.24
C PRO A 183 3.51 1.42 6.38
N PRO A 184 2.24 1.60 6.77
CA PRO A 184 1.13 1.10 5.96
C PRO A 184 1.09 1.74 4.54
N LEU A 185 0.75 0.97 3.51
CA LEU A 185 0.62 1.43 2.11
C LEU A 185 -0.80 1.22 1.61
N ASP A 186 -1.51 2.29 1.32
CA ASP A 186 -2.66 2.17 0.42
C ASP A 186 -2.19 2.01 -1.04
N ILE A 187 -3.11 2.01 -2.02
CA ILE A 187 -2.72 1.91 -3.42
C ILE A 187 -1.83 3.06 -3.92
N ILE A 188 -2.06 4.30 -3.46
CA ILE A 188 -1.29 5.48 -3.91
C ILE A 188 0.14 5.36 -3.39
N LEU A 189 0.30 5.09 -2.10
CA LEU A 189 1.61 4.91 -1.47
C LEU A 189 2.31 3.65 -2.00
N GLY A 190 1.56 2.57 -2.22
CA GLY A 190 2.11 1.31 -2.70
C GLY A 190 2.62 1.41 -4.14
N VAL A 191 1.94 2.17 -5.00
CA VAL A 191 2.46 2.50 -6.33
C VAL A 191 3.67 3.44 -6.24
N ASP A 192 3.66 4.47 -5.39
CA ASP A 192 4.84 5.33 -5.17
C ASP A 192 6.05 4.50 -4.69
N PHE A 193 5.83 3.53 -3.82
CA PHE A 193 6.84 2.58 -3.36
C PHE A 193 7.40 1.73 -4.52
N VAL A 194 6.54 1.14 -5.35
CA VAL A 194 6.97 0.38 -6.53
C VAL A 194 7.77 1.27 -7.49
N LEU A 195 7.29 2.47 -7.78
CA LEU A 195 8.01 3.39 -8.67
C LEU A 195 9.36 3.80 -8.07
N SER A 196 9.45 3.97 -6.74
CA SER A 196 10.71 4.32 -6.06
C SER A 196 11.78 3.25 -6.18
N ASN A 197 11.38 1.98 -6.18
CA ASN A 197 12.30 0.85 -6.22
C ASN A 197 12.60 0.37 -7.64
N PHE A 198 11.64 0.45 -8.56
CA PHE A 198 11.75 -0.13 -9.91
C PHE A 198 11.88 0.91 -11.03
N PHE A 199 11.43 2.15 -10.81
CA PHE A 199 11.28 3.16 -11.86
C PHE A 199 11.77 4.54 -11.38
N GLY A 200 12.97 4.60 -10.78
CA GLY A 200 13.46 5.78 -10.07
C GLY A 200 13.44 7.07 -10.89
N GLU A 201 13.84 7.01 -12.17
CA GLU A 201 13.83 8.17 -13.08
C GLU A 201 12.40 8.61 -13.43
N GLN A 202 11.52 7.67 -13.79
CA GLN A 202 10.13 7.97 -14.11
C GLN A 202 9.40 8.51 -12.88
N ARG A 203 9.69 7.99 -11.70
CA ARG A 203 9.20 8.55 -10.43
C ARG A 203 9.69 9.97 -10.23
N GLN A 204 10.98 10.24 -10.44
CA GLN A 204 11.53 11.59 -10.31
C GLN A 204 10.79 12.59 -11.22
N ASN A 205 10.47 12.18 -12.45
CA ASN A 205 9.67 12.99 -13.37
C ASN A 205 8.24 13.19 -12.86
N LEU A 206 7.60 12.15 -12.30
CA LEU A 206 6.29 12.27 -11.64
C LEU A 206 6.32 13.20 -10.42
N CYS A 207 7.43 13.28 -9.68
CA CYS A 207 7.60 14.21 -8.57
C CYS A 207 7.58 15.69 -9.02
N ALA A 208 7.73 16.00 -10.31
CA ALA A 208 7.52 17.34 -10.84
C ALA A 208 6.02 17.63 -11.16
N ILE A 209 5.16 16.61 -11.11
CA ILE A 209 3.74 16.72 -11.46
C ILE A 209 2.92 16.92 -10.18
N ARG A 210 2.39 18.14 -10.00
CA ARG A 210 1.64 18.52 -8.80
C ARG A 210 0.47 17.57 -8.44
N PRO A 211 -0.39 17.14 -9.38
CA PRO A 211 -1.41 16.14 -9.10
C PRO A 211 -0.88 14.85 -8.45
N TYR A 212 0.29 14.36 -8.88
CA TYR A 212 0.91 13.17 -8.32
C TYR A 212 1.40 13.43 -6.88
N THR A 213 2.20 14.49 -6.69
CA THR A 213 2.80 14.79 -5.38
C THR A 213 1.76 15.16 -4.34
N THR A 214 0.69 15.88 -4.72
CA THR A 214 -0.39 16.23 -3.81
C THR A 214 -1.17 14.99 -3.37
N SER A 215 -1.50 14.08 -4.27
CA SER A 215 -2.16 12.82 -3.90
C SER A 215 -1.29 11.99 -2.94
N VAL A 216 0.01 11.84 -3.23
CA VAL A 216 0.94 11.11 -2.34
C VAL A 216 0.99 11.78 -0.96
N SER A 217 1.20 13.10 -0.90
CA SER A 217 1.31 13.85 0.35
C SER A 217 0.03 13.79 1.20
N ASN A 218 -1.14 13.86 0.58
CA ASN A 218 -2.42 13.75 1.29
C ASN A 218 -2.57 12.41 1.98
N ILE A 219 -2.21 11.32 1.29
CA ILE A 219 -2.28 9.98 1.87
C ILE A 219 -1.19 9.75 2.92
N GLN A 220 0.03 10.28 2.73
CA GLN A 220 1.06 10.26 3.78
C GLN A 220 0.56 10.97 5.05
N ARG A 221 -0.13 12.10 4.93
CA ARG A 221 -0.71 12.80 6.08
C ARG A 221 -1.87 12.03 6.73
N LEU A 222 -2.65 11.30 5.93
CA LEU A 222 -3.74 10.47 6.44
C LEU A 222 -3.22 9.23 7.19
N ILE A 223 -2.21 8.56 6.65
CA ILE A 223 -1.77 7.22 7.09
C ILE A 223 -0.45 7.27 7.86
N TRP A 224 0.60 7.84 7.28
CA TRP A 224 1.93 7.82 7.89
C TRP A 224 2.07 8.78 9.06
N ARG A 225 1.43 9.95 9.01
CA ARG A 225 1.45 10.91 10.13
C ARG A 225 0.98 10.28 11.45
N PRO A 226 -0.26 9.74 11.56
CA PRO A 226 -0.70 9.13 12.82
C PRO A 226 0.15 7.91 13.19
N TYR A 227 0.52 7.07 12.23
CA TYR A 227 1.37 5.89 12.47
C TYR A 227 2.73 6.28 13.08
N THR A 228 3.45 7.21 12.46
CA THR A 228 4.78 7.65 12.92
C THR A 228 4.69 8.33 14.29
N HIS A 229 3.66 9.14 14.53
CA HIS A 229 3.43 9.75 15.85
C HIS A 229 3.19 8.70 16.93
N SER A 230 2.32 7.72 16.67
CA SER A 230 2.03 6.64 17.61
C SER A 230 3.26 5.83 17.97
N VAL A 231 4.13 5.54 16.99
CA VAL A 231 5.41 4.86 17.24
C VAL A 231 6.34 5.72 18.08
N ALA A 232 6.58 6.97 17.68
CA ALA A 232 7.52 7.87 18.35
C ALA A 232 7.16 8.17 19.81
N ARG A 233 5.87 8.17 20.16
CA ARG A 233 5.38 8.40 21.53
C ARG A 233 5.89 7.38 22.55
N ASN A 234 6.31 6.19 22.11
CA ASN A 234 6.81 5.16 23.03
C ASN A 234 8.05 5.59 23.85
N TRP A 235 8.77 6.64 23.44
CA TRP A 235 10.00 7.08 24.10
C TRP A 235 9.80 8.31 25.01
N PRO A 236 10.49 8.36 26.18
CA PRO A 236 10.46 9.53 27.06
C PRO A 236 10.95 10.81 26.37
N GLY A 237 10.26 11.93 26.62
CA GLY A 237 10.58 13.23 26.02
C GLY A 237 9.73 13.59 24.80
N TYR A 238 8.91 12.66 24.32
CA TYR A 238 7.78 13.01 23.46
C TYR A 238 6.67 13.65 24.32
N PRO A 239 6.09 14.81 23.94
CA PRO A 239 5.06 15.47 24.76
C PRO A 239 3.87 14.54 24.99
N ASP A 240 3.61 14.18 26.25
CA ASP A 240 2.55 13.26 26.67
C ASP A 240 1.21 13.99 26.95
N ASP A 241 1.17 15.32 26.77
CA ASP A 241 0.07 16.17 27.24
C ASP A 241 -1.17 16.20 26.31
N ASP A 242 -1.06 15.60 25.13
CA ASP A 242 -2.05 15.83 24.10
C ASP A 242 -3.13 14.73 24.12
N SER A 243 -4.33 15.08 24.57
CA SER A 243 -5.54 14.24 24.50
C SER A 243 -5.96 13.88 23.07
N ARG A 244 -5.16 14.24 22.06
CA ARG A 244 -5.37 13.96 20.65
C ARG A 244 -4.71 12.66 20.15
N PHE A 245 -4.06 11.88 21.02
CA PHE A 245 -3.48 10.58 20.66
C PHE A 245 -4.40 9.43 21.10
N GLU A 246 -4.95 8.68 20.15
CA GLU A 246 -5.86 7.55 20.44
C GLU A 246 -5.32 6.19 19.94
N TRP A 247 -4.27 6.21 19.11
CA TRP A 247 -3.67 4.99 18.58
C TRP A 247 -2.44 4.58 19.39
N GLU A 248 -2.64 3.57 20.25
CA GLU A 248 -1.62 3.00 21.14
C GLU A 248 -0.46 2.32 20.39
N CYS A 249 0.77 2.62 20.80
CA CYS A 249 1.97 2.07 20.15
C CYS A 249 2.06 0.53 20.26
N VAL A 250 1.64 -0.01 21.40
CA VAL A 250 1.60 -1.47 21.64
C VAL A 250 0.67 -2.17 20.65
N SER A 251 -0.39 -1.53 20.15
CA SER A 251 -1.23 -2.16 19.13
C SER A 251 -0.51 -2.26 17.78
N ILE A 252 0.44 -1.35 17.49
CA ILE A 252 1.26 -1.38 16.28
C ILE A 252 2.34 -2.47 16.38
N TYR A 253 2.98 -2.59 17.54
CA TYR A 253 4.14 -3.47 17.77
C TYR A 253 4.02 -4.33 19.05
N PRO A 254 3.01 -5.21 19.16
CA PRO A 254 2.65 -5.84 20.43
C PRO A 254 3.73 -6.75 21.04
N GLN A 255 4.61 -7.35 20.24
CA GLN A 255 5.70 -8.20 20.75
C GLN A 255 7.08 -7.54 20.73
N ILE A 256 7.22 -6.35 20.11
CA ILE A 256 8.50 -5.67 19.95
C ILE A 256 8.62 -4.53 20.96
N LEU A 257 7.54 -3.77 21.15
CA LEU A 257 7.45 -2.67 22.09
C LEU A 257 6.60 -3.12 23.29
N ASN A 258 7.13 -4.12 24.01
CA ASN A 258 6.66 -4.41 25.37
C ASN A 258 7.53 -3.59 26.32
N ALA A 259 6.91 -2.62 26.99
CA ALA A 259 7.47 -1.98 28.18
C ALA A 259 6.95 -2.71 29.42
#